data_AF-A0A258FUR1-F1
#
_entry.id   AF-A0A258FUR1-F1
#
_cell.length_a   1.000
_cell.length_b   1.000
_cell.length_c   1.000
_cell.angle_alpha   90.00
_cell.angle_beta   90.00
_cell.angle_gamma   90.00
#
_symmetry.space_group_name_H-M   'P 1'
#
loop_
_entity.id
_entity.type
_entity.pdbx_description
1 polymer ?
#
loop_
_entity_poly.entity_id
_entity_poly.type
_entity_poly.pdbx_seq_one_letter_code
_entity_poly.pdbx_strand_id
1 'polypeptide(L)'
;MLASLAVLLLTAAAPVKEVLGPDPRLAAFQQFCLPHRLDPAAMISGFEQGGWSLSAADANPELAAVTQLDQDRASEAEATSETTILRRDNLFATVNVLTAEIAQDETARYGTCAIWDFDAAFGIPDQQASSLSSAESRIRLDQSYGRIVQWDLSSALPGAGNLQTSYFPEGSPAAVQTGFTGTAVFLTSDLGARPH
;
A
#
# COMPACT_ATOMS: atom_id res chain seq x y z
N MET A 1 -2.76 -41.69 -40.68
CA MET A 1 -2.68 -40.22 -40.81
C MET A 1 -3.62 -39.62 -39.77
N LEU A 2 -3.10 -39.26 -38.58
CA LEU A 2 -3.81 -38.52 -37.54
C LEU A 2 -2.77 -37.55 -36.97
N ALA A 3 -2.81 -36.30 -37.42
CA ALA A 3 -1.96 -35.24 -36.92
C ALA A 3 -2.64 -34.60 -35.70
N SER A 4 -2.06 -34.81 -34.52
CA SER A 4 -2.46 -34.11 -33.29
C SER A 4 -2.11 -32.63 -33.41
N LEU A 5 -3.14 -31.79 -33.39
CA LEU A 5 -3.02 -30.34 -33.24
C LEU A 5 -2.77 -30.05 -31.74
N ALA A 6 -1.50 -29.95 -31.34
CA ALA A 6 -1.15 -29.39 -30.04
C ALA A 6 -1.06 -27.86 -30.19
N VAL A 7 -2.12 -27.16 -29.82
CA VAL A 7 -2.09 -25.71 -29.62
C VAL A 7 -1.30 -25.46 -28.34
N LEU A 8 0.01 -25.23 -28.47
CA LEU A 8 0.81 -24.61 -27.42
C LEU A 8 0.36 -23.15 -27.31
N LEU A 9 -0.51 -22.87 -26.34
CA LEU A 9 -0.70 -21.53 -25.81
C LEU A 9 0.59 -21.12 -25.10
N LEU A 10 1.49 -20.49 -25.85
CA LEU A 10 2.60 -19.70 -25.31
C LEU A 10 1.99 -18.47 -24.64
N THR A 11 1.57 -18.57 -23.38
CA THR A 11 1.41 -17.40 -22.52
C THR A 11 2.81 -16.92 -22.16
N ALA A 12 3.42 -16.14 -23.05
CA ALA A 12 4.59 -15.35 -22.69
C ALA A 12 4.13 -14.39 -21.58
N ALA A 13 4.61 -14.62 -20.35
CA ALA A 13 4.47 -13.64 -19.29
C ALA A 13 5.10 -12.34 -19.82
N ALA A 14 4.30 -11.30 -20.04
CA ALA A 14 4.82 -10.03 -20.50
C ALA A 14 5.86 -9.55 -19.48
N PRO A 15 7.07 -9.17 -19.92
CA PRO A 15 8.07 -8.63 -19.01
C PRO A 15 7.47 -7.40 -18.32
N VAL A 16 7.48 -7.41 -16.99
CA VAL A 16 7.10 -6.24 -16.19
C VAL A 16 8.02 -5.10 -16.61
N LYS A 17 7.46 -4.10 -17.28
CA LYS A 17 8.22 -2.96 -17.77
C LYS A 17 8.61 -2.09 -16.57
N GLU A 18 9.85 -2.21 -16.11
CA GLU A 18 10.39 -1.33 -15.09
C GLU A 18 10.59 0.07 -15.68
N VAL A 19 10.04 1.09 -15.02
CA VAL A 19 10.24 2.48 -15.43
C VAL A 19 11.56 2.99 -14.88
N LEU A 20 12.38 3.55 -15.78
CA LEU A 20 13.62 4.24 -15.47
C LEU A 20 13.29 5.66 -14.97
N GLY A 21 13.57 5.93 -13.69
CA GLY A 21 13.38 7.23 -13.04
C GLY A 21 12.83 7.09 -11.61
N PRO A 22 12.85 8.17 -10.80
CA PRO A 22 12.27 8.16 -9.47
C PRO A 22 10.77 7.85 -9.54
N ASP A 23 10.33 6.84 -8.81
CA ASP A 23 8.92 6.49 -8.72
C ASP A 23 8.14 7.57 -7.94
N PRO A 24 7.13 8.23 -8.53
CA PRO A 24 6.42 9.33 -7.87
C PRO A 24 5.65 8.86 -6.62
N ARG A 25 5.22 7.61 -6.57
CA ARG A 25 4.52 7.02 -5.43
C ARG A 25 5.49 6.84 -4.27
N LEU A 26 6.68 6.31 -4.58
CA LEU A 26 7.74 6.15 -3.60
C LEU A 26 8.25 7.50 -3.09
N ALA A 27 8.40 8.50 -3.97
CA ALA A 27 8.80 9.85 -3.59
C ALA A 27 7.80 10.51 -2.63
N ALA A 28 6.49 10.41 -2.92
CA ALA A 28 5.45 10.90 -2.02
C ALA A 28 5.48 10.16 -0.67
N PHE A 29 5.62 8.84 -0.71
CA PHE A 29 5.71 8.02 0.49
C PHE A 29 6.91 8.39 1.37
N GLN A 30 8.09 8.56 0.78
CA GLN A 30 9.31 9.01 1.46
C GLN A 30 9.15 10.39 2.09
N GLN A 31 8.51 11.30 1.37
CA GLN A 31 8.38 12.69 1.81
C GLN A 31 7.36 12.84 2.93
N PHE A 32 6.22 12.15 2.86
CA PHE A 32 5.08 12.43 3.73
C PHE A 32 4.79 11.31 4.74
N CYS A 33 4.85 10.04 4.33
CA CYS A 33 4.53 8.92 5.22
C CYS A 33 5.66 8.64 6.22
N LEU A 34 6.89 8.41 5.74
CA LEU A 34 7.98 7.93 6.59
C LEU A 34 8.38 8.87 7.75
N PRO A 35 8.53 10.19 7.55
CA PRO A 35 8.98 11.09 8.60
C PRO A 35 7.97 11.22 9.75
N HIS A 36 6.69 11.05 9.44
CA HIS A 36 5.56 11.26 10.36
C HIS A 36 4.81 9.97 10.67
N ARG A 37 5.41 8.79 10.44
CA ARG A 37 4.75 7.47 10.56
C ARG A 37 4.07 7.17 11.91
N LEU A 38 4.51 7.85 12.99
CA LEU A 38 3.95 7.75 14.34
C LEU A 38 3.06 8.94 14.73
N ASP A 39 2.83 9.86 13.81
CA ASP A 39 2.03 11.07 14.02
C ASP A 39 1.10 11.31 12.82
N PRO A 40 -0.08 10.67 12.81
CA PRO A 40 -1.06 10.80 11.72
C PRO A 40 -1.47 12.27 11.46
N ALA A 41 -1.58 13.09 12.51
CA ALA A 41 -1.94 14.49 12.36
C ALA A 41 -0.84 15.30 11.66
N ALA A 42 0.42 15.10 12.06
CA ALA A 42 1.56 15.73 11.38
C ALA A 42 1.70 15.24 9.93
N MET A 43 1.40 13.96 9.68
CA MET A 43 1.40 13.37 8.34
C MET A 43 0.36 14.03 7.43
N ILE A 44 -0.91 14.14 7.89
CA ILE A 44 -1.99 14.80 7.16
C ILE A 44 -1.60 16.26 6.86
N SER A 45 -1.12 17.00 7.86
CA SER A 45 -0.68 18.39 7.67
C SER A 45 0.48 18.51 6.68
N GLY A 46 1.42 17.56 6.69
CA GLY A 46 2.52 17.51 5.73
C GLY A 46 2.04 17.32 4.29
N PHE A 47 1.06 16.43 4.06
CA PHE A 47 0.44 16.27 2.75
C PHE A 47 -0.24 17.56 2.27
N GLU A 48 -1.05 18.20 3.12
CA GLU A 48 -1.74 19.45 2.80
C GLU A 48 -0.76 20.57 2.41
N GLN A 49 0.31 20.74 3.20
CA GLN A 49 1.39 21.70 2.90
C GLN A 49 2.14 21.33 1.61
N GLY A 50 2.20 20.04 1.27
CA GLY A 50 2.75 19.50 0.03
C GLY A 50 1.83 19.63 -1.19
N GLY A 51 0.70 20.34 -1.07
CA GLY A 51 -0.25 20.59 -2.15
C GLY A 51 -1.23 19.45 -2.42
N TRP A 52 -1.37 18.49 -1.50
CA TRP A 52 -2.44 17.51 -1.54
C TRP A 52 -3.72 18.12 -0.98
N SER A 53 -4.87 17.69 -1.48
CA SER A 53 -6.18 18.14 -1.01
C SER A 53 -7.01 16.98 -0.49
N LEU A 54 -7.87 17.24 0.48
CA LEU A 54 -8.83 16.24 0.96
C LEU A 54 -9.66 15.71 -0.22
N SER A 55 -9.91 14.40 -0.21
CA SER A 55 -10.70 13.70 -1.20
C SER A 55 -11.78 12.89 -0.50
N ALA A 56 -12.91 12.69 -1.19
CA ALA A 56 -13.92 11.75 -0.77
C ALA A 56 -13.48 10.31 -1.03
N ALA A 57 -14.02 9.35 -0.26
CA ALA A 57 -13.73 7.93 -0.41
C ALA A 57 -14.27 7.33 -1.72
N ASP A 58 -15.31 7.95 -2.29
CA ASP A 58 -15.94 7.56 -3.55
C ASP A 58 -15.39 8.30 -4.77
N ALA A 59 -14.30 9.08 -4.61
CA ALA A 59 -13.67 9.82 -5.71
C ALA A 59 -13.04 8.91 -6.79
N ASN A 60 -12.88 7.62 -6.50
CA ASN A 60 -12.49 6.58 -7.43
C ASN A 60 -13.12 5.24 -6.97
N PRO A 61 -13.66 4.41 -7.88
CA PRO A 61 -14.34 3.16 -7.51
C PRO A 61 -13.40 2.13 -6.84
N GLU A 62 -12.13 2.07 -7.26
CA GLU A 62 -11.14 1.19 -6.65
C GLU A 62 -10.70 1.70 -5.28
N LEU A 63 -10.60 3.03 -5.11
CA LEU A 63 -10.40 3.64 -3.79
C LEU A 63 -11.54 3.29 -2.83
N ALA A 64 -12.78 3.36 -3.30
CA ALA A 64 -13.95 2.98 -2.52
C ALA A 64 -13.88 1.49 -2.11
N ALA A 65 -13.48 0.60 -3.03
CA ALA A 65 -13.33 -0.82 -2.76
C ALA A 65 -12.26 -1.12 -1.70
N VAL A 66 -11.07 -0.49 -1.79
CA VAL A 66 -10.02 -0.70 -0.78
C VAL A 66 -10.38 -0.09 0.57
N THR A 67 -11.09 1.04 0.58
CA THR A 67 -11.57 1.67 1.82
C THR A 67 -12.63 0.80 2.49
N GLN A 68 -13.55 0.20 1.72
CA GLN A 68 -14.53 -0.75 2.25
C GLN A 68 -13.85 -1.99 2.82
N LEU A 69 -12.84 -2.54 2.13
CA LEU A 69 -12.09 -3.69 2.63
C LEU A 69 -11.38 -3.38 3.97
N ASP A 70 -10.86 -2.16 4.13
CA ASP A 70 -10.29 -1.72 5.42
C ASP A 70 -11.35 -1.64 6.52
N GLN A 71 -12.52 -1.08 6.22
CA GLN A 71 -13.64 -1.00 7.16
C GLN A 71 -14.16 -2.39 7.57
N ASP A 72 -14.29 -3.30 6.61
CA ASP A 72 -14.72 -4.68 6.86
C ASP A 72 -13.72 -5.38 7.80
N ARG A 73 -12.42 -5.23 7.55
CA ARG A 73 -11.36 -5.79 8.41
C ARG A 73 -11.35 -5.17 9.80
N ALA A 74 -11.55 -3.87 9.91
CA ALA A 74 -11.66 -3.20 11.20
C ALA A 74 -12.87 -3.75 11.98
N SER A 75 -14.01 -3.92 11.32
CA SER A 75 -15.21 -4.51 11.93
C SER A 75 -14.99 -5.97 12.37
N GLU A 76 -14.33 -6.79 11.55
CA GLU A 76 -13.99 -8.18 11.91
C GLU A 76 -13.05 -8.26 13.12
N ALA A 77 -12.19 -7.25 13.28
CA ALA A 77 -11.27 -7.13 14.40
C ALA A 77 -11.88 -6.42 15.63
N GLU A 78 -13.19 -6.11 15.61
CA GLU A 78 -13.86 -5.31 16.65
C GLU A 78 -13.15 -3.96 16.93
N ALA A 79 -12.60 -3.37 15.87
CA ALA A 79 -11.80 -2.15 15.92
C ALA A 79 -12.53 -0.98 15.26
N THR A 80 -12.18 0.24 15.68
CA THR A 80 -12.60 1.48 15.00
C THR A 80 -11.51 1.91 14.02
N SER A 81 -11.91 2.27 12.80
CA SER A 81 -11.02 2.73 11.74
C SER A 81 -11.38 4.16 11.33
N GLU A 82 -10.42 5.08 11.47
CA GLU A 82 -10.54 6.48 11.05
C GLU A 82 -9.60 6.74 9.86
N THR A 83 -10.17 6.99 8.67
CA THR A 83 -9.39 7.20 7.44
C THR A 83 -9.54 8.62 6.94
N THR A 84 -8.40 9.30 6.76
CA THR A 84 -8.29 10.53 5.97
C THR A 84 -7.76 10.20 4.59
N ILE A 85 -8.40 10.75 3.55
CA ILE A 85 -8.03 10.52 2.16
C ILE A 85 -7.60 11.86 1.56
N LEU A 86 -6.42 11.87 0.95
CA LEU A 86 -5.90 13.03 0.23
C LEU A 86 -5.60 12.65 -1.22
N ARG A 87 -5.62 13.63 -2.11
CA ARG A 87 -5.34 13.45 -3.53
C ARG A 87 -4.40 14.54 -4.05
N ARG A 88 -3.50 14.14 -4.96
CA ARG A 88 -2.74 15.06 -5.83
C ARG A 88 -2.55 14.40 -7.19
N ASP A 89 -2.95 15.10 -8.25
CA ASP A 89 -2.95 14.58 -9.62
C ASP A 89 -3.74 13.25 -9.74
N ASN A 90 -3.10 12.17 -10.19
CA ASN A 90 -3.67 10.81 -10.25
C ASN A 90 -3.39 9.98 -8.98
N LEU A 91 -2.63 10.50 -8.02
CA LEU A 91 -2.27 9.77 -6.81
C LEU A 91 -3.27 10.04 -5.68
N PHE A 92 -3.55 8.99 -4.91
CA PHE A 92 -4.28 9.08 -3.66
C PHE A 92 -3.36 8.72 -2.48
N ALA A 93 -3.57 9.36 -1.35
CA ALA A 93 -2.95 9.02 -0.09
C ALA A 93 -4.04 8.69 0.93
N THR A 94 -3.86 7.62 1.68
CA THR A 94 -4.74 7.27 2.80
C THR A 94 -3.93 7.27 4.09
N VAL A 95 -4.37 8.04 5.07
CA VAL A 95 -3.86 8.02 6.43
C VAL A 95 -4.94 7.43 7.32
N ASN A 96 -4.71 6.22 7.81
CA ASN A 96 -5.66 5.46 8.61
C ASN A 96 -5.16 5.31 10.05
N VAL A 97 -6.07 5.43 11.01
CA VAL A 97 -5.84 5.08 12.42
C VAL A 97 -6.83 3.99 12.83
N LEU A 98 -6.30 2.82 13.15
CA LEU A 98 -7.05 1.70 13.70
C LEU A 98 -6.89 1.67 15.22
N THR A 99 -7.99 1.60 15.95
CA THR A 99 -8.00 1.47 17.42
C THR A 99 -8.81 0.24 17.82
N ALA A 100 -8.19 -0.68 18.54
CA ALA A 100 -8.81 -1.91 19.03
C ALA A 100 -8.64 -2.04 20.55
N GLU A 101 -9.68 -2.48 21.25
CA GLU A 101 -9.59 -2.89 22.65
C GLU A 101 -9.04 -4.32 22.69
N ILE A 102 -7.89 -4.53 23.35
CA ILE A 102 -7.24 -5.85 23.40
C ILE A 102 -7.33 -6.53 24.77
N ALA A 103 -7.53 -5.73 25.83
CA ALA A 103 -7.85 -6.22 27.17
C ALA A 103 -8.58 -5.12 27.96
N GLN A 104 -9.03 -5.46 29.18
CA GLN A 104 -9.58 -4.48 30.11
C GLN A 104 -8.52 -3.40 30.37
N ASP A 105 -8.85 -2.16 30.01
CA ASP A 105 -7.99 -0.97 30.11
C ASP A 105 -6.75 -0.97 29.17
N GLU A 106 -6.72 -1.82 28.15
CA GLU A 106 -5.63 -1.88 27.17
C GLU A 106 -6.14 -1.67 25.74
N THR A 107 -5.60 -0.66 25.05
CA THR A 107 -5.94 -0.32 23.67
C THR A 107 -4.71 -0.43 22.78
N ALA A 108 -4.86 -1.13 21.66
CA ALA A 108 -3.88 -1.12 20.59
C ALA A 108 -4.24 -0.05 19.57
N ARG A 109 -3.25 0.74 19.15
CA ARG A 109 -3.43 1.80 18.14
C ARG A 109 -2.40 1.66 17.04
N TYR A 110 -2.88 1.50 15.82
CA TYR A 110 -2.04 1.35 14.63
C TYR A 110 -2.33 2.47 13.65
N GLY A 111 -1.27 3.02 13.06
CA GLY A 111 -1.36 4.01 11.99
C GLY A 111 -0.92 3.38 10.68
N THR A 112 -1.67 3.60 9.60
CA THR A 112 -1.25 3.19 8.25
C THR A 112 -1.20 4.41 7.35
N CYS A 113 -0.10 4.54 6.59
CA CYS A 113 -0.01 5.48 5.47
C CYS A 113 0.17 4.70 4.19
N ALA A 114 -0.63 4.98 3.18
CA ALA A 114 -0.51 4.39 1.86
C ALA A 114 -0.58 5.45 0.76
N ILE A 115 0.20 5.25 -0.30
CA ILE A 115 0.09 5.98 -1.57
C ILE A 115 -0.40 5.01 -2.64
N TRP A 116 -1.45 5.40 -3.35
CA TRP A 116 -2.14 4.62 -4.36
C TRP A 116 -2.04 5.30 -5.72
N ASP A 117 -1.84 4.49 -6.75
CA ASP A 117 -1.94 4.86 -8.15
C ASP A 117 -2.72 3.77 -8.89
N PHE A 118 -4.02 4.01 -9.03
CA PHE A 118 -4.96 3.05 -9.63
C PHE A 118 -4.75 2.92 -11.14
N ASP A 119 -4.16 3.93 -11.78
CA ASP A 119 -3.89 3.93 -13.23
C ASP A 119 -2.50 3.37 -13.58
N ALA A 120 -1.77 2.84 -12.59
CA ALA A 120 -0.41 2.37 -12.76
C ALA A 120 -0.32 1.14 -13.68
N ALA A 121 0.46 1.26 -14.76
CA ALA A 121 0.74 0.14 -15.67
C ALA A 121 1.88 -0.80 -15.20
N PHE A 122 2.54 -0.46 -14.09
CA PHE A 122 3.68 -1.20 -13.54
C PHE A 122 3.86 -0.87 -12.05
N GLY A 123 4.34 -1.87 -11.31
CA GLY A 123 4.66 -1.71 -9.89
C GLY A 123 5.97 -0.95 -9.63
N ILE A 124 6.17 -0.57 -8.37
CA ILE A 124 7.41 0.07 -7.89
C ILE A 124 8.60 -0.89 -8.03
N PRO A 125 9.71 -0.51 -8.68
CA PRO A 125 10.88 -1.37 -8.79
C PRO A 125 11.49 -1.72 -7.42
N ASP A 126 11.80 -2.99 -7.20
CA ASP A 126 12.29 -3.51 -5.92
C ASP A 126 13.56 -2.79 -5.43
N GLN A 127 14.46 -2.42 -6.36
CA GLN A 127 15.69 -1.71 -6.03
C GLN A 127 15.40 -0.32 -5.44
N GLN A 128 14.38 0.37 -5.96
CA GLN A 128 14.00 1.68 -5.43
C GLN A 128 13.34 1.53 -4.05
N ALA A 129 12.41 0.58 -3.88
CA ALA A 129 11.77 0.34 -2.59
C ALA A 129 12.76 -0.15 -1.52
N SER A 130 13.72 -0.99 -1.88
CA SER A 130 14.77 -1.48 -0.96
C SER A 130 15.69 -0.36 -0.46
N SER A 131 15.83 0.74 -1.22
CA SER A 131 16.61 1.90 -0.77
C SER A 131 16.00 2.60 0.46
N LEU A 132 14.72 2.35 0.78
CA LEU A 132 14.05 2.92 1.94
C LEU A 132 14.46 2.28 3.26
N SER A 133 14.73 0.98 3.24
CA SER A 133 14.89 0.18 4.44
C SER A 133 16.35 -0.18 4.72
N SER A 134 17.20 -0.17 3.68
CA SER A 134 18.51 -0.85 3.70
C SER A 134 18.44 -2.33 4.14
N ALA A 135 17.23 -2.90 4.19
CA ALA A 135 16.94 -4.26 4.63
C ALA A 135 16.64 -5.12 3.39
N GLU A 136 17.00 -6.40 3.47
CA GLU A 136 16.60 -7.35 2.43
C GLU A 136 15.07 -7.55 2.45
N SER A 137 14.47 -7.66 1.26
CA SER A 137 13.04 -7.99 1.15
C SER A 137 12.79 -9.35 1.77
N ARG A 138 11.82 -9.46 2.69
CA ARG A 138 11.57 -10.70 3.42
C ARG A 138 10.53 -11.58 2.75
N ILE A 139 9.57 -10.98 2.07
CA ILE A 139 8.48 -11.70 1.42
C ILE A 139 8.32 -11.12 0.03
N ARG A 140 8.47 -11.97 -0.98
CA ARG A 140 8.17 -11.68 -2.37
C ARG A 140 7.15 -12.70 -2.86
N LEU A 141 5.94 -12.22 -3.10
CA LEU A 141 4.86 -13.01 -3.68
C LEU A 141 4.69 -12.54 -5.13
N ASP A 142 5.47 -13.16 -6.02
CA ASP A 142 5.28 -13.05 -7.46
C ASP A 142 4.43 -14.23 -7.93
N GLN A 143 3.16 -14.00 -8.24
CA GLN A 143 2.31 -15.02 -8.82
C GLN A 143 1.35 -14.43 -9.85
N SER A 144 0.57 -15.28 -10.50
CA SER A 144 -0.56 -14.88 -11.35
C SER A 144 -1.53 -13.93 -10.64
N TYR A 145 -1.56 -13.94 -9.31
CA TYR A 145 -2.33 -13.05 -8.43
C TYR A 145 -1.91 -11.57 -8.55
N GLY A 146 -0.64 -11.27 -8.86
CA GLY A 146 -0.06 -9.93 -8.76
C GLY A 146 1.28 -9.98 -8.03
N ARG A 147 1.89 -8.81 -7.79
CA ARG A 147 3.16 -8.69 -7.06
C ARG A 147 2.93 -8.05 -5.70
N ILE A 148 3.44 -8.67 -4.64
CA ILE A 148 3.57 -8.06 -3.31
C ILE A 148 5.01 -8.25 -2.84
N VAL A 149 5.66 -7.16 -2.40
CA VAL A 149 6.99 -7.20 -1.80
C VAL A 149 6.94 -6.51 -0.45
N GLN A 150 7.50 -7.14 0.58
CA GLN A 150 7.53 -6.61 1.94
C GLN A 150 8.94 -6.54 2.51
N TRP A 151 9.20 -5.47 3.27
CA TRP A 151 10.42 -5.24 4.04
C TRP A 151 10.05 -4.98 5.50
N ASP A 152 10.72 -5.68 6.41
CA ASP A 152 10.60 -5.41 7.84
C ASP A 152 11.43 -4.16 8.18
N LEU A 153 10.77 -3.09 8.60
CA LEU A 153 11.44 -1.85 9.00
C LEU A 153 11.69 -1.77 10.50
N SER A 154 11.20 -2.71 11.30
CA SER A 154 11.20 -2.60 12.77
C SER A 154 12.60 -2.49 13.38
N SER A 155 13.61 -3.11 12.75
CA SER A 155 15.01 -3.02 13.18
C SER A 155 15.69 -1.70 12.81
N ALA A 156 15.24 -1.04 11.73
CA ALA A 156 15.82 0.21 11.24
C ALA A 156 15.07 1.45 11.77
N LEU A 157 13.76 1.31 12.01
CA LEU A 157 12.85 2.37 12.40
C LEU A 157 11.94 1.88 13.52
N PRO A 158 12.21 2.26 14.79
CA PRO A 158 11.35 1.91 15.90
C PRO A 158 9.89 2.32 15.65
N GLY A 159 8.96 1.44 16.04
CA GLY A 159 7.51 1.59 15.83
C GLY A 159 7.04 1.38 14.40
N ALA A 160 7.93 1.22 13.41
CA ALA A 160 7.54 0.87 12.05
C ALA A 160 7.30 -0.64 11.93
N GLY A 161 6.19 -1.01 11.32
CA GLY A 161 5.92 -2.38 10.89
C GLY A 161 6.54 -2.67 9.52
N ASN A 162 5.80 -3.37 8.67
CA ASN A 162 6.27 -3.72 7.33
C ASN A 162 6.01 -2.58 6.34
N LEU A 163 7.05 -2.20 5.60
CA LEU A 163 6.88 -1.54 4.31
C LEU A 163 6.40 -2.59 3.32
N GLN A 164 5.35 -2.27 2.57
CA GLN A 164 4.86 -3.12 1.50
C GLN A 164 4.71 -2.31 0.22
N THR A 165 5.10 -2.90 -0.91
CA THR A 165 4.66 -2.48 -2.24
C THR A 165 3.78 -3.57 -2.85
N SER A 166 2.75 -3.16 -3.58
CA SER A 166 1.90 -4.07 -4.33
C SER A 166 1.66 -3.57 -5.75
N TYR A 167 1.50 -4.49 -6.69
CA TYR A 167 1.03 -4.22 -8.04
C TYR A 167 0.09 -5.31 -8.52
N PHE A 168 -1.16 -4.95 -8.80
CA PHE A 168 -2.19 -5.85 -9.29
C PHE A 168 -2.58 -5.44 -10.71
N PRO A 169 -2.16 -6.18 -11.75
CA PRO A 169 -2.58 -5.88 -13.11
C PRO A 169 -4.07 -6.20 -13.32
N GLU A 170 -4.68 -5.52 -14.27
CA GLU A 170 -6.06 -5.78 -14.66
C GLU A 170 -6.28 -7.27 -14.98
N GLY A 171 -7.38 -7.83 -14.49
CA GLY A 171 -7.73 -9.24 -14.67
C GLY A 171 -6.92 -10.22 -13.80
N SER A 172 -6.02 -9.76 -12.94
CA SER A 172 -5.36 -10.65 -11.98
C SER A 172 -6.35 -11.16 -10.93
N PRO A 173 -6.18 -12.37 -10.39
CA PRO A 173 -6.96 -12.85 -9.27
C PRO A 173 -6.95 -11.92 -8.04
N ALA A 174 -5.85 -11.22 -7.73
CA ALA A 174 -5.86 -10.24 -6.63
C ALA A 174 -6.69 -9.02 -6.98
N ALA A 175 -6.66 -8.53 -8.22
CA ALA A 175 -7.51 -7.43 -8.65
C ALA A 175 -9.00 -7.81 -8.55
N VAL A 176 -9.37 -9.03 -8.93
CA VAL A 176 -10.74 -9.55 -8.77
C VAL A 176 -11.14 -9.64 -7.30
N GLN A 177 -10.24 -10.08 -6.42
CA GLN A 177 -10.53 -10.24 -4.99
C GLN A 177 -10.62 -8.90 -4.24
N THR A 178 -9.78 -7.94 -4.61
CA THR A 178 -9.64 -6.67 -3.88
C THR A 178 -10.43 -5.53 -4.51
N GLY A 179 -10.90 -5.67 -5.75
CA GLY A 179 -11.49 -4.58 -6.52
C GLY A 179 -10.49 -3.48 -6.89
N PHE A 180 -9.20 -3.78 -6.84
CA PHE A 180 -8.09 -2.83 -7.00
C PHE A 180 -7.15 -3.29 -8.11
N THR A 181 -6.87 -2.39 -9.06
CA THR A 181 -5.82 -2.51 -10.05
C THR A 181 -4.80 -1.37 -9.88
N GLY A 182 -3.58 -1.60 -10.34
CA GLY A 182 -2.51 -0.62 -10.23
C GLY A 182 -1.60 -0.88 -9.04
N THR A 183 -1.05 0.19 -8.44
CA THR A 183 0.11 0.09 -7.52
C THR A 183 -0.15 0.80 -6.21
N ALA A 184 0.33 0.20 -5.13
CA ALA A 184 0.36 0.84 -3.82
C ALA A 184 1.73 0.69 -3.15
N VAL A 185 2.07 1.67 -2.31
CA VAL A 185 3.11 1.54 -1.28
C VAL A 185 2.52 1.96 0.05
N PHE A 186 2.74 1.17 1.09
CA PHE A 186 2.23 1.51 2.41
C PHE A 186 3.11 1.00 3.54
N LEU A 187 2.89 1.58 4.71
CA LEU A 187 3.51 1.19 5.97
C LEU A 187 2.47 1.25 7.08
N THR A 188 2.44 0.21 7.90
CA THR A 188 1.75 0.20 9.19
C THR A 188 2.75 0.50 10.30
N SER A 189 2.34 1.27 11.30
CA SER A 189 3.15 1.63 12.46
C SER A 189 2.35 1.44 13.75
N ASP A 190 3.03 1.03 14.81
CA ASP A 190 2.46 0.98 16.16
C ASP A 190 2.54 2.38 16.78
N LEU A 191 1.39 3.01 16.98
CA LEU A 191 1.30 4.36 17.53
C LEU A 191 1.60 4.39 19.04
N GLY A 192 1.55 3.25 19.73
CA GLY A 192 1.97 3.10 21.11
C GLY A 192 3.50 3.18 21.29
N ALA A 193 4.27 2.94 20.22
CA ALA A 193 5.73 3.00 20.23
C ALA A 193 6.31 4.43 20.13
N ARG A 194 5.48 5.47 20.18
CA ARG A 194 5.93 6.86 20.09
C ARG A 194 6.82 7.21 21.30
N PRO A 195 8.08 7.66 21.09
CA PRO A 195 8.92 8.13 22.19
C PRO A 195 8.25 9.34 22.86
N HIS A 196 8.15 9.31 24.19
CA HIS A 196 7.67 10.43 25.02
C HIS A 196 8.63 11.61 25.02
#